data_AF-A0A6G7RSK4-F1
#
_entry.id   AF-A0A6G7RSK4-F1
#
_cell.length_a   1.000
_cell.length_b   1.000
_cell.length_c   1.000
_cell.angle_alpha   90.00
_cell.angle_beta   90.00
_cell.angle_gamma   90.00
#
_symmetry.space_group_name_H-M   'P 1'
#
loop_
_entity.id
_entity.type
_entity.pdbx_description
1 polymer ?
#
loop_
_entity_poly.entity_id
_entity_poly.type
_entity_poly.pdbx_seq_one_letter_code
_entity_poly.pdbx_strand_id
1 'polypeptide(L)'
;MEQPNLSYIDSLSGGDKDFKQKLIDIIKKEYPEEKDIYLTNIKKGNYKQAASNVHKLKHKISILGLEKSYDIAANYEANLLEDNTDLKQEFEALLNVITNYLQQL
;
A
#
# COMPACT_ATOMS: atom_id res chain seq x y z
N MET A 1 -7.36 -7.48 11.33
CA MET A 1 -7.02 -6.48 10.29
C MET A 1 -7.89 -6.75 9.08
N GLU A 2 -8.29 -5.68 8.38
CA GLU A 2 -8.99 -5.74 7.10
C GLU A 2 -8.21 -6.60 6.09
N GLN A 3 -8.90 -7.24 5.14
CA GLN A 3 -8.28 -8.09 4.13
C GLN A 3 -8.40 -7.48 2.75
N PRO A 4 -7.34 -7.57 1.91
CA PRO A 4 -7.37 -7.01 0.57
C PRO A 4 -8.31 -7.79 -0.34
N ASN A 5 -8.83 -7.13 -1.38
CA ASN A 5 -9.71 -7.73 -2.38
C ASN A 5 -9.54 -7.06 -3.74
N LEU A 6 -10.11 -7.68 -4.79
CA LEU A 6 -10.05 -7.16 -6.16
C LEU A 6 -11.29 -6.35 -6.56
N SER A 7 -12.22 -6.04 -5.66
CA SER A 7 -13.53 -5.48 -6.04
C SER A 7 -13.41 -4.16 -6.81
N TYR A 8 -12.44 -3.31 -6.44
CA TYR A 8 -12.17 -2.07 -7.17
C TYR A 8 -11.58 -2.34 -8.56
N ILE A 9 -10.65 -3.29 -8.67
CA ILE A 9 -10.05 -3.70 -9.95
C ILE A 9 -11.12 -4.34 -10.86
N ASP A 10 -12.01 -5.15 -10.31
CA ASP A 10 -13.13 -5.78 -11.02
C ASP A 10 -14.10 -4.73 -11.57
N SER A 11 -14.41 -3.71 -10.75
CA SER A 11 -15.24 -2.57 -11.18
C SER A 11 -14.55 -1.77 -12.29
N LEU A 12 -13.26 -1.48 -12.12
CA LEU A 12 -12.48 -0.71 -13.09
C LEU A 12 -12.32 -1.46 -14.42
N SER A 13 -12.26 -2.79 -14.40
CA SER A 13 -12.10 -3.59 -15.61
C SER A 13 -13.39 -3.84 -16.38
N GLY A 14 -14.56 -3.64 -15.77
CA GLY A 14 -15.83 -3.81 -16.45
C GLY A 14 -16.05 -5.21 -17.04
N GLY A 15 -15.41 -6.23 -16.46
CA GLY A 15 -15.46 -7.62 -16.96
C GLY A 15 -14.39 -7.98 -18.00
N ASP A 16 -13.54 -7.03 -18.43
CA ASP A 16 -12.38 -7.32 -19.28
C ASP A 16 -11.29 -8.05 -18.45
N LYS A 17 -11.06 -9.31 -18.78
CA LYS A 17 -10.10 -10.18 -18.08
C LYS A 17 -8.65 -9.81 -18.37
N ASP A 18 -8.33 -9.41 -19.59
CA ASP A 18 -6.97 -9.07 -19.99
C ASP A 18 -6.54 -7.76 -19.34
N PHE A 19 -7.46 -6.79 -19.29
CA PHE A 19 -7.23 -5.53 -18.60
C PHE A 19 -7.13 -5.72 -17.08
N LYS A 20 -8.00 -6.55 -16.47
CA LYS A 20 -7.87 -6.93 -15.06
C LYS A 20 -6.49 -7.53 -14.75
N GLN A 21 -6.03 -8.48 -15.56
CA GLN A 21 -4.74 -9.13 -15.34
C GLN A 21 -3.58 -8.13 -15.44
N LYS A 22 -3.60 -7.24 -16.44
CA LYS A 22 -2.60 -6.18 -16.59
C LYS A 22 -2.51 -5.28 -15.35
N LEU A 23 -3.65 -4.90 -14.76
CA LEU A 23 -3.67 -4.09 -13.53
C LEU A 23 -3.03 -4.85 -12.35
N ILE A 24 -3.38 -6.13 -12.19
CA ILE A 24 -2.81 -6.98 -11.15
C ILE A 24 -1.30 -7.12 -11.34
N ASP A 25 -0.82 -7.38 -12.55
CA ASP A 25 0.60 -7.55 -12.85
C ASP A 25 1.40 -6.28 -12.55
N ILE A 26 0.86 -5.10 -12.88
CA ILE A 26 1.47 -3.81 -12.55
C ILE A 26 1.60 -3.66 -11.03
N ILE A 27 0.54 -3.97 -10.27
CA ILE A 27 0.58 -3.88 -8.80
C ILE A 27 1.61 -4.86 -8.22
N LYS A 28 1.63 -6.12 -8.69
CA LYS A 28 2.59 -7.14 -8.24
C LYS A 28 4.04 -6.75 -8.53
N LYS A 29 4.28 -5.98 -9.59
CA LYS A 29 5.60 -5.47 -9.95
C LYS A 29 6.01 -4.26 -9.10
N GLU A 30 5.16 -3.25 -9.00
CA GLU A 30 5.51 -1.97 -8.37
C GLU A 30 5.51 -2.05 -6.85
N TYR A 31 4.53 -2.76 -6.26
CA TYR A 31 4.32 -2.76 -4.82
C TYR A 31 5.54 -3.23 -4.00
N PRO A 32 6.25 -4.33 -4.35
CA PRO A 32 7.45 -4.74 -3.63
C PRO A 32 8.55 -3.68 -3.65
N GLU A 33 8.77 -3.03 -4.80
CA GLU A 33 9.78 -1.97 -4.94
C GLU A 33 9.43 -0.75 -4.09
N GLU A 34 8.18 -0.31 -4.12
CA GLU A 34 7.69 0.81 -3.30
C GLU A 34 7.81 0.53 -1.81
N LYS A 35 7.49 -0.71 -1.38
CA LYS A 35 7.64 -1.17 0.00
C LYS A 35 9.09 -1.11 0.46
N ASP A 36 10.03 -1.62 -0.35
CA ASP A 36 11.44 -1.67 0.00
C ASP A 36 12.06 -0.26 0.09
N ILE A 37 11.63 0.66 -0.77
CA ILE A 37 12.04 2.07 -0.70
C ILE A 37 11.54 2.71 0.60
N TYR A 38 10.27 2.47 0.97
CA TYR A 38 9.73 2.93 2.27
C TYR A 38 10.57 2.39 3.44
N LEU A 39 10.80 1.06 3.50
CA LEU A 39 11.56 0.41 4.57
C LEU A 39 12.98 0.96 4.66
N THR A 40 13.59 1.28 3.52
CA THR A 40 14.92 1.89 3.46
C THR A 40 14.91 3.30 4.03
N ASN A 41 13.95 4.14 3.65
CA ASN A 41 13.87 5.52 4.10
C ASN A 41 13.52 5.64 5.58
N ILE A 42 12.56 4.83 6.07
CA ILE A 42 12.19 4.85 7.50
C ILE A 42 13.36 4.37 8.37
N LYS A 43 14.11 3.36 7.94
CA LYS A 43 15.31 2.88 8.66
C LYS A 43 16.43 3.92 8.71
N LYS A 44 16.53 4.78 7.70
CA LYS A 44 17.50 5.88 7.64
C LYS A 44 17.05 7.14 8.39
N GLY A 45 15.84 7.18 8.94
CA GLY A 45 15.27 8.38 9.55
C GLY A 45 14.88 9.46 8.53
N ASN A 46 14.75 9.11 7.24
CA ASN A 46 14.36 10.02 6.17
C ASN A 46 12.83 10.20 6.16
N TYR A 47 12.25 10.82 7.18
CA TYR A 47 10.81 10.79 7.42
C TYR A 47 9.97 11.44 6.31
N LYS A 48 10.41 12.57 5.74
CA LYS A 48 9.72 13.21 4.60
C LYS A 48 9.68 12.33 3.35
N GLN A 49 10.77 11.62 3.07
CA GLN A 49 10.82 10.65 1.97
C GLN A 49 9.95 9.44 2.28
N ALA A 50 9.99 8.94 3.51
CA ALA A 50 9.12 7.85 3.95
C ALA A 50 7.64 8.23 3.82
N ALA A 51 7.24 9.45 4.20
CA ALA A 51 5.89 9.97 4.00
C ALA A 51 5.48 9.96 2.52
N SER A 52 6.37 10.41 1.62
CA SER A 52 6.14 10.32 0.17
C SER A 52 5.99 8.87 -0.32
N ASN A 53 6.70 7.91 0.29
CA ASN A 53 6.51 6.50 -0.01
C ASN A 53 5.16 5.98 0.50
N VAL A 54 4.75 6.35 1.72
CA VAL A 54 3.43 6.01 2.28
C VAL A 54 2.32 6.54 1.39
N HIS A 55 2.44 7.77 0.88
CA HIS A 55 1.49 8.35 -0.07
C HIS A 55 1.25 7.47 -1.31
N LYS A 56 2.33 6.93 -1.89
CA LYS A 56 2.25 6.04 -3.06
C LYS A 56 1.61 4.71 -2.69
N LEU A 57 2.07 4.08 -1.60
CA LEU A 57 1.54 2.83 -1.09
C LEU A 57 0.05 2.93 -0.74
N LYS A 58 -0.39 4.09 -0.24
CA LYS A 58 -1.79 4.39 0.08
C LYS A 58 -2.72 4.29 -1.14
N HIS A 59 -2.26 4.66 -2.33
CA HIS A 59 -3.04 4.44 -3.56
C HIS A 59 -3.25 2.96 -3.84
N LYS A 60 -2.22 2.11 -3.63
CA LYS A 60 -2.36 0.66 -3.79
C LYS A 60 -3.28 0.05 -2.73
N ILE A 61 -3.23 0.54 -1.49
CA ILE A 61 -4.16 0.16 -0.41
C ILE A 61 -5.61 0.42 -0.84
N SER A 62 -5.90 1.60 -1.39
CA SER A 62 -7.24 1.93 -1.91
C SER A 62 -7.67 1.01 -3.06
N ILE A 63 -6.78 0.79 -4.05
CA ILE A 63 -7.05 -0.08 -5.20
C ILE A 63 -7.30 -1.54 -4.78
N LEU A 64 -6.72 -1.98 -3.66
CA LEU A 64 -6.92 -3.32 -3.09
C LEU A 64 -8.11 -3.38 -2.10
N GLY A 65 -8.99 -2.38 -2.11
CA GLY A 65 -10.26 -2.39 -1.37
C GLY A 65 -10.10 -2.34 0.16
N LEU A 66 -9.01 -1.76 0.65
CA LEU A 66 -8.69 -1.63 2.08
C LEU A 66 -9.05 -0.23 2.60
N GLU A 67 -10.33 0.11 2.59
CA GLU A 67 -10.81 1.47 2.91
C GLU A 67 -10.47 1.89 4.33
N LYS A 68 -10.59 1.01 5.32
CA LYS A 68 -10.25 1.36 6.72
C LYS A 68 -8.75 1.49 6.91
N SER A 69 -7.99 0.65 6.21
CA SER A 69 -6.54 0.67 6.29
C SER A 69 -5.93 1.87 5.55
N TYR A 70 -6.68 2.46 4.61
CA TYR A 70 -6.33 3.73 3.98
C TYR A 70 -6.20 4.85 5.02
N ASP A 71 -7.12 4.93 5.99
CA ASP A 71 -7.06 5.94 7.06
C ASP A 71 -5.82 5.77 7.94
N ILE A 72 -5.42 4.53 8.23
CA ILE A 72 -4.17 4.23 8.96
C ILE A 72 -2.97 4.78 8.17
N ALA A 73 -2.92 4.51 6.86
CA ALA A 73 -1.84 5.00 6.01
C ALA A 73 -1.84 6.53 5.89
N ALA A 74 -3.01 7.17 5.78
CA ALA A 74 -3.13 8.63 5.70
C ALA A 74 -2.68 9.32 6.99
N ASN A 75 -3.06 8.78 8.16
CA ASN A 75 -2.62 9.29 9.44
C ASN A 75 -1.13 9.06 9.65
N TYR A 76 -0.60 7.90 9.25
CA TYR A 76 0.83 7.61 9.34
C TYR A 76 1.67 8.52 8.43
N GLU A 77 1.19 8.79 7.20
CA GLU A 77 1.79 9.77 6.30
C GLU A 77 1.91 11.15 6.96
N ALA A 78 0.83 11.63 7.60
CA ALA A 78 0.83 12.90 8.32
C ALA A 78 1.79 12.89 9.52
N ASN A 79 1.80 11.82 10.32
CA ASN A 79 2.72 11.68 11.45
C ASN A 79 4.19 11.78 11.00
N LEU A 80 4.55 11.11 9.89
CA LEU A 80 5.91 11.15 9.36
C LEU A 80 6.35 12.55 8.89
N LEU A 81 5.41 13.42 8.48
CA LEU A 81 5.75 14.80 8.13
C LEU A 81 6.13 15.65 9.35
N GLU A 82 5.68 15.23 10.53
CA GLU A 82 5.98 15.83 11.84
C GLU A 82 7.08 15.05 12.59
N ASP A 83 7.88 14.25 11.87
CA ASP A 83 8.93 13.37 12.41
C ASP A 83 8.42 12.39 13.50
N ASN A 84 7.10 12.08 13.50
CA ASN A 84 6.44 11.15 14.40
C ASN A 84 6.26 9.77 13.72
N THR A 85 6.64 8.70 14.40
CA THR A 85 6.50 7.32 13.92
C THR A 85 5.29 6.57 14.47
N ASP A 86 4.38 7.24 15.17
CA ASP A 86 3.10 6.65 15.60
C ASP A 86 2.37 6.03 14.41
N LEU A 87 1.81 4.82 14.60
CA LEU A 87 1.20 3.96 13.57
C LEU A 87 2.16 3.19 12.67
N LYS A 88 3.49 3.27 12.89
CA LYS A 88 4.48 2.49 12.11
C LYS A 88 4.21 0.99 12.16
N GLN A 89 3.90 0.44 13.33
CA GLN A 89 3.70 -1.01 13.49
C GLN A 89 2.45 -1.47 12.74
N GLU A 90 1.38 -0.70 12.84
CA GLU A 90 0.09 -0.93 12.17
C GLU A 90 0.25 -0.84 10.65
N PHE A 91 0.98 0.17 10.17
CA PHE A 91 1.29 0.32 8.76
C PHE A 91 2.17 -0.82 8.24
N GLU A 92 3.23 -1.22 8.95
CA GLU A 92 4.08 -2.34 8.53
C GLU A 92 3.33 -3.68 8.55
N ALA A 93 2.42 -3.88 9.51
CA ALA A 93 1.53 -5.04 9.52
C ALA A 93 0.58 -5.04 8.32
N LEU A 94 0.06 -3.87 7.92
CA LEU A 94 -0.75 -3.72 6.71
C LEU A 94 0.03 -4.08 5.44
N LEU A 95 1.30 -3.64 5.34
CA LEU A 95 2.17 -4.01 4.22
C LEU A 95 2.39 -5.52 4.12
N ASN A 96 2.52 -6.21 5.25
CA ASN A 96 2.64 -7.66 5.27
C ASN A 96 1.35 -8.35 4.82
N VAL A 97 0.18 -7.85 5.22
CA VAL A 97 -1.12 -8.36 4.76
C VAL A 97 -1.24 -8.25 3.23
N ILE A 98 -0.88 -7.10 2.66
CA ILE A 98 -0.89 -6.90 1.20
C ILE A 98 0.13 -7.82 0.51
N THR A 99 1.35 -7.93 1.05
CA THR A 99 2.40 -8.81 0.51
C THR A 99 1.89 -10.25 0.40
N ASN A 100 1.29 -10.77 1.48
CA ASN A 100 0.78 -12.14 1.51
C ASN A 100 -0.36 -12.34 0.51
N TYR A 101 -1.26 -11.36 0.40
CA TYR A 101 -2.36 -11.42 -0.55
C TYR A 101 -1.86 -11.45 -2.01
N LEU A 102 -0.95 -10.55 -2.37
CA LEU A 102 -0.38 -10.51 -3.72
C LEU A 102 0.40 -11.78 -4.07
N GLN A 103 1.00 -12.47 -3.10
CA GLN A 103 1.67 -13.76 -3.33
C GLN A 103 0.70 -14.93 -3.61
N GLN A 104 -0.56 -14.80 -3.20
CA GLN A 104 -1.60 -15.82 -3.40
C GLN A 104 -2.38 -15.64 -4.71
N LEU A 105 -2.31 -14.45 -5.31
CA LEU A 105 -2.81 -14.16 -6.67
C LEU A 105 -1.85 -14.69 -7.73
#